data_AF-G8QKJ6-F1
#
_entry.id   AF-G8QKJ6-F1
#
_cell.length_a   1.000
_cell.length_b   1.000
_cell.length_c   1.000
_cell.angle_alpha   90.00
_cell.angle_beta   90.00
_cell.angle_gamma   90.00
#
_symmetry.space_group_name_H-M   'P 1'
#
loop_
_entity.id
_entity.type
_entity.pdbx_description
1 polymer ?
#
loop_
_entity_poly.entity_id
_entity_poly.type
_entity_poly.pdbx_seq_one_letter_code
_entity_poly.pdbx_strand_id
1 'polypeptide(L)'
;MIYLPDTVFVAFGVVSAAIIAGIFSYINLVSVKESKVSEFRQSWINDLRQELSEYISATRSLIEKLRYENGGQFIPKQYFMAKKNNHGALYNQMLNSKTSILLRINDKEKQESIKKLNNEFLALVEGIHEDFESAEFSKSEEKIETLISKSREVLKYEWNRARDGERGYRYAKNIALITVALSIAFLVIVAILKISPAAPVDQKTTPTVEPLKKAEQSVNKEYNNSLKPPVQHVGVPSKPVAP
;
A
#
# COMPACT_ATOMS: atom_id res chain seq x y z
N MET A 1 0.08 -26.70 -35.48
CA MET A 1 -0.36 -25.37 -35.01
C MET A 1 -1.66 -25.55 -34.26
N ILE A 2 -1.70 -25.19 -32.98
CA ILE A 2 -2.95 -25.18 -32.21
C ILE A 2 -3.70 -23.91 -32.65
N TYR A 3 -4.82 -24.05 -33.36
CA TYR A 3 -5.64 -22.93 -33.80
C TYR A 3 -6.63 -22.60 -32.68
N LEU A 4 -6.30 -21.60 -31.87
CA LEU A 4 -7.20 -21.15 -30.79
C LEU A 4 -8.24 -20.16 -31.37
N PRO A 5 -9.54 -20.31 -31.03
CA PRO A 5 -10.58 -19.36 -31.41
C PRO A 5 -10.29 -17.95 -30.88
N ASP A 6 -10.71 -16.91 -31.62
CA ASP A 6 -10.52 -15.50 -31.22
C ASP A 6 -11.16 -15.14 -29.88
N THR A 7 -12.25 -15.84 -29.52
CA THR A 7 -12.92 -15.71 -28.21
C THR A 7 -12.00 -16.06 -27.03
N VAL A 8 -11.01 -16.93 -27.22
CA VAL A 8 -10.04 -17.30 -26.17
C VAL A 8 -9.10 -16.14 -25.86
N PHE A 9 -8.71 -15.35 -26.87
CA PHE A 9 -7.85 -14.18 -26.67
C PHE A 9 -8.58 -13.05 -25.94
N VAL A 10 -9.88 -12.86 -26.24
CA VAL A 10 -10.75 -11.93 -25.50
C VAL A 10 -10.86 -12.37 -24.04
N ALA A 11 -11.06 -13.67 -23.79
CA ALA A 11 -11.13 -14.20 -22.43
C ALA A 11 -9.83 -13.97 -21.64
N PHE A 12 -8.66 -14.16 -22.24
CA PHE A 12 -7.38 -13.82 -21.60
C PHE A 12 -7.27 -12.34 -21.24
N GLY A 13 -7.68 -11.45 -22.15
CA GLY A 13 -7.71 -10.00 -21.88
C GLY A 13 -8.60 -9.64 -20.69
N VAL A 14 -9.82 -10.19 -20.63
CA VAL A 14 -10.78 -9.94 -19.54
C VAL A 14 -10.25 -10.46 -18.20
N VAL A 15 -9.73 -11.70 -18.17
CA VAL A 15 -9.19 -12.30 -16.94
C VAL A 15 -7.99 -11.51 -16.44
N SER A 16 -7.06 -11.13 -17.32
CA SER A 16 -5.91 -10.31 -16.93
C SER A 16 -6.34 -8.93 -16.42
N ALA A 17 -7.31 -8.28 -17.06
CA ALA A 17 -7.86 -7.01 -16.59
C ALA A 17 -8.50 -7.13 -15.20
N ALA A 18 -9.27 -8.20 -14.95
CA ALA A 18 -9.88 -8.46 -13.65
C ALA A 18 -8.83 -8.71 -12.55
N ILE A 19 -7.77 -9.45 -12.86
CA ILE A 19 -6.65 -9.68 -11.92
C ILE A 19 -5.96 -8.36 -11.57
N ILE A 20 -5.66 -7.54 -12.58
CA ILE A 20 -5.03 -6.23 -12.38
C ILE A 20 -5.93 -5.34 -11.51
N ALA A 21 -7.22 -5.25 -11.82
CA ALA A 21 -8.18 -4.48 -11.04
C ALA A 21 -8.29 -4.97 -9.58
N GLY A 22 -8.30 -6.29 -9.36
CA GLY A 22 -8.31 -6.89 -8.04
C GLY A 22 -7.07 -6.55 -7.22
N ILE A 23 -5.88 -6.57 -7.85
CA ILE A 23 -4.62 -6.19 -7.20
C ILE A 23 -4.64 -4.71 -6.83
N PHE A 24 -5.09 -3.82 -7.71
CA PHE A 24 -5.20 -2.40 -7.39
C PHE A 24 -6.15 -2.14 -6.22
N SER A 25 -7.30 -2.83 -6.20
CA SER A 25 -8.25 -2.77 -5.08
C SER A 25 -7.59 -3.22 -3.76
N TYR A 26 -6.85 -4.34 -3.79
CA TYR A 26 -6.12 -4.84 -2.62
C TYR A 26 -5.02 -3.89 -2.14
N ILE A 27 -4.18 -3.36 -3.03
CA ILE A 27 -3.15 -2.36 -2.66
C ILE A 27 -3.81 -1.14 -2.01
N ASN A 28 -4.92 -0.67 -2.57
CA ASN A 28 -5.62 0.48 -2.02
C ASN A 28 -6.11 0.20 -0.60
N LEU A 29 -6.69 -0.98 -0.35
CA LEU A 29 -7.14 -1.38 0.99
C LEU A 29 -5.96 -1.44 1.98
N VAL A 30 -4.85 -2.06 1.60
CA VAL A 30 -3.66 -2.14 2.45
C VAL A 30 -3.09 -0.74 2.71
N SER A 31 -3.02 0.11 1.68
CA SER A 31 -2.54 1.49 1.81
C SER A 31 -3.38 2.30 2.79
N VAL A 32 -4.72 2.20 2.70
CA VAL A 32 -5.63 2.85 3.64
C VAL A 32 -5.42 2.35 5.07
N LYS A 33 -5.29 1.02 5.25
CA LYS A 33 -4.99 0.43 6.56
C LYS A 33 -3.69 0.99 7.14
N GLU A 34 -2.60 0.98 6.38
CA GLU A 34 -1.29 1.46 6.85
C GLU A 34 -1.28 2.95 7.14
N SER A 35 -1.95 3.75 6.31
CA SER A 35 -2.13 5.18 6.55
C SER A 35 -2.83 5.42 7.89
N LYS A 36 -3.90 4.66 8.18
CA LYS A 36 -4.61 4.76 9.46
C LYS A 36 -3.80 4.25 10.65
N VAL A 37 -3.06 3.15 10.50
CA VAL A 37 -2.16 2.67 11.56
C VAL A 37 -1.08 3.70 11.87
N SER A 38 -0.48 4.32 10.85
CA SER A 38 0.50 5.40 11.03
C SER A 38 -0.12 6.61 11.73
N GLU A 39 -1.34 7.00 11.34
CA GLU A 39 -2.09 8.10 11.99
C GLU A 39 -2.32 7.80 13.48
N PHE A 40 -2.77 6.60 13.83
CA PHE A 40 -2.96 6.19 15.24
C PHE A 40 -1.65 6.18 16.02
N ARG A 41 -0.54 5.73 15.42
CA ARG A 41 0.79 5.77 16.07
C ARG A 41 1.27 7.19 16.29
N GLN A 42 1.06 8.08 15.32
CA GLN A 42 1.41 9.49 15.46
C GLN A 42 0.56 10.17 16.54
N SER A 43 -0.73 9.87 16.61
CA SER A 43 -1.61 10.31 17.70
C SER A 43 -1.08 9.84 19.04
N TRP A 44 -0.74 8.55 19.17
CA TRP A 44 -0.16 8.00 20.40
C TRP A 44 1.11 8.73 20.83
N ILE A 45 2.00 9.08 19.89
CA ILE A 45 3.23 9.84 20.16
C ILE A 45 2.88 11.27 20.63
N ASN A 46 1.94 11.93 19.96
CA ASN A 46 1.53 13.30 20.29
C ASN A 46 0.87 13.36 21.66
N ASP A 47 0.01 12.40 21.99
CA ASP A 47 -0.61 12.29 23.31
C ASP A 47 0.46 12.10 24.40
N LEU A 48 1.44 11.22 24.18
CA LEU A 48 2.53 11.01 25.14
C LEU A 48 3.33 12.31 25.36
N ARG A 49 3.59 13.10 24.31
CA ARG A 49 4.25 14.41 24.45
C ARG A 49 3.41 15.39 25.26
N GLN A 50 2.10 15.40 25.05
CA GLN A 50 1.17 16.24 25.78
C GLN A 50 1.15 15.86 27.27
N GLU A 51 0.96 14.57 27.57
CA GLU A 51 0.95 14.03 28.93
C GLU A 51 2.27 14.31 29.67
N LEU A 52 3.41 14.18 28.99
CA LEU A 52 4.72 14.53 29.56
C LEU A 52 4.83 16.02 29.88
N SER A 53 4.36 16.87 28.96
CA SER A 53 4.39 18.33 29.16
C SER A 53 3.51 18.74 30.33
N GLU A 54 2.32 18.15 30.45
CA GLU A 54 1.39 18.36 31.57
C GLU A 54 1.96 17.85 32.89
N TYR A 55 2.54 16.66 32.90
CA TYR A 55 3.19 16.10 34.09
C TYR A 55 4.33 16.99 34.59
N ILE A 56 5.25 17.35 33.69
CA ILE A 56 6.42 18.16 34.01
C ILE A 56 6.01 19.57 34.48
N SER A 57 5.10 20.21 33.75
CA SER A 57 4.63 21.56 34.10
C SER A 57 3.89 21.58 35.43
N ALA A 58 2.94 20.66 35.66
CA ALA A 58 2.22 20.56 36.93
C ALA A 58 3.18 20.31 38.11
N THR A 59 4.15 19.40 37.94
CA THR A 59 5.15 19.10 38.97
C THR A 59 6.00 20.32 39.31
N ARG A 60 6.54 21.02 38.29
CA ARG A 60 7.34 22.23 38.49
C ARG A 60 6.54 23.36 39.13
N SER A 61 5.32 23.61 38.65
CA SER A 61 4.45 24.64 39.21
C SER A 61 4.07 24.34 40.67
N LEU A 62 3.86 23.09 41.04
CA LEU A 62 3.66 22.71 42.44
C LEU A 62 4.90 22.99 43.27
N ILE A 63 6.08 22.55 42.81
CA ILE A 63 7.35 22.79 43.49
C ILE A 63 7.57 24.30 43.71
N GLU A 64 7.40 25.12 42.69
CA GLU A 64 7.58 26.58 42.76
C GLU A 64 6.62 27.22 43.76
N LYS A 65 5.33 26.88 43.71
CA LYS A 65 4.33 27.41 44.65
C LYS A 65 4.62 27.01 46.08
N LEU A 66 5.01 25.75 46.31
CA LEU A 66 5.36 25.26 47.63
C LEU A 66 6.63 25.94 48.18
N ARG A 67 7.65 26.15 47.34
CA ARG A 67 8.85 26.92 47.71
C ARG A 67 8.52 28.37 48.03
N TYR A 68 7.71 29.03 47.20
CA TYR A 68 7.31 30.42 47.40
C TYR A 68 6.56 30.62 48.72
N GLU A 69 5.56 29.78 48.99
CA GLU A 69 4.78 29.82 50.24
C GLU A 69 5.59 29.50 51.50
N ASN A 70 6.78 28.92 51.35
CA ASN A 70 7.66 28.61 52.46
C ASN A 70 8.89 29.53 52.54
N GLY A 71 8.90 30.63 51.77
CA GLY A 71 10.02 31.57 51.73
C GLY A 71 11.33 30.93 51.26
N GLY A 72 11.24 29.89 50.43
CA GLY A 72 12.39 29.11 49.95
C GLY A 72 13.00 28.14 50.96
N GLN A 73 12.43 28.02 52.16
CA GLN A 73 12.93 27.12 53.20
C GLN A 73 12.45 25.67 52.99
N PHE A 74 13.05 24.73 53.73
CA PHE A 74 12.60 23.33 53.78
C PHE A 74 11.18 23.25 54.40
N ILE A 75 10.31 22.44 53.79
CA ILE A 75 8.93 22.22 54.30
C ILE A 75 8.94 20.96 55.16
N PRO A 76 8.70 21.06 56.48
CA PRO A 76 8.53 19.87 57.31
C PRO A 76 7.36 19.02 56.83
N LYS A 77 7.53 17.69 56.82
CA LYS A 77 6.53 16.73 56.32
C LYS A 77 5.12 16.92 56.90
N GLN A 78 5.02 17.36 58.15
CA GLN A 78 3.76 17.64 58.84
C GLN A 78 2.93 18.77 58.17
N TYR A 79 3.58 19.78 57.60
CA TYR A 79 2.93 20.89 56.91
C TYR A 79 2.82 20.68 55.40
N PHE A 80 3.62 19.77 54.85
CA PHE A 80 3.65 19.46 53.42
C PHE A 80 2.28 19.04 52.89
N MET A 81 1.59 18.12 53.58
CA MET A 81 0.26 17.67 53.14
C MET A 81 -0.78 18.79 53.13
N ALA A 82 -0.78 19.66 54.14
CA ALA A 82 -1.70 20.80 54.21
C ALA A 82 -1.43 21.82 53.09
N LYS A 83 -0.16 22.17 52.85
CA LYS A 83 0.24 23.08 51.76
C LYS A 83 -0.02 22.47 50.38
N LYS A 84 0.21 21.17 50.22
CA LYS A 84 -0.11 20.43 48.98
C LYS A 84 -1.61 20.49 48.66
N ASN A 85 -2.46 20.30 49.67
CA ASN A 85 -3.92 20.34 49.50
C ASN A 85 -4.45 21.70 49.05
N ASN A 86 -3.77 22.80 49.41
CA ASN A 86 -4.11 24.14 48.90
C ASN A 86 -3.96 24.25 47.38
N HIS A 87 -3.14 23.39 46.77
CA HIS A 87 -2.91 23.31 45.33
C HIS A 87 -3.47 22.02 44.72
N GLY A 88 -4.58 21.51 45.26
CA GLY A 88 -5.17 20.23 44.88
C GLY A 88 -5.44 20.06 43.39
N ALA A 89 -5.81 21.12 42.66
CA ALA A 89 -6.01 21.07 41.21
C ALA A 89 -4.72 20.70 40.44
N LEU A 90 -3.60 21.34 40.78
CA LEU A 90 -2.30 21.03 40.16
C LEU A 90 -1.81 19.64 40.57
N TYR A 91 -2.03 19.25 41.82
CA TYR A 91 -1.68 17.92 42.29
C TYR A 91 -2.46 16.82 41.57
N ASN A 92 -3.76 17.02 41.37
CA ASN A 92 -4.60 16.12 40.60
C ASN A 92 -4.14 16.05 39.13
N GLN A 93 -3.77 17.17 38.53
CA GLN A 93 -3.22 17.18 37.16
C GLN A 93 -1.92 16.38 37.06
N MET A 94 -1.01 16.54 38.04
CA MET A 94 0.23 15.77 38.11
C MET A 94 -0.05 14.27 38.22
N LEU A 95 -0.95 13.87 39.14
CA LEU A 95 -1.31 12.46 39.33
C LEU A 95 -2.01 11.86 38.10
N ASN A 96 -2.91 12.60 37.48
CA ASN A 96 -3.61 12.16 36.27
C ASN A 96 -2.62 11.94 35.12
N SER A 97 -1.74 12.91 34.88
CA SER A 97 -0.73 12.83 33.82
C SER A 97 0.24 11.66 34.07
N LYS A 98 0.72 11.50 35.32
CA LYS A 98 1.51 10.34 35.73
C LYS A 98 0.81 9.03 35.40
N THR A 99 -0.44 8.88 35.83
CA THR A 99 -1.21 7.65 35.63
C THR A 99 -1.39 7.36 34.14
N SER A 100 -1.70 8.38 33.33
CA SER A 100 -1.82 8.22 31.88
C SER A 100 -0.53 7.71 31.25
N ILE A 101 0.62 8.29 31.63
CA ILE A 101 1.94 7.87 31.14
C ILE A 101 2.23 6.41 31.51
N LEU A 102 1.97 6.01 32.76
CA LEU A 102 2.19 4.64 33.24
C LEU A 102 1.32 3.62 32.50
N LEU A 103 0.08 3.97 32.16
CA LEU A 103 -0.82 3.09 31.41
C LEU A 103 -0.48 3.02 29.91
N ARG A 104 0.16 4.06 29.37
CA ARG A 104 0.48 4.17 27.95
C ARG A 104 1.74 3.41 27.55
N ILE A 105 2.75 3.41 28.41
CA ILE A 105 4.02 2.74 28.15
C ILE A 105 3.93 1.28 28.58
N ASN A 106 4.28 0.38 27.66
CA ASN A 106 4.32 -1.05 27.93
C ASN A 106 5.62 -1.45 28.65
N ASP A 107 5.48 -2.07 29.82
CA ASP A 107 6.57 -2.63 30.64
C ASP A 107 7.02 -4.02 30.15
N LYS A 108 6.23 -4.66 29.28
CA LYS A 108 6.43 -6.02 28.79
C LYS A 108 6.75 -6.05 27.30
N GLU A 109 7.77 -5.29 26.91
CA GLU A 109 8.27 -5.32 25.54
C GLU A 109 9.02 -6.62 25.22
N LYS A 110 8.82 -7.12 23.99
CA LYS A 110 9.50 -8.35 23.52
C LYS A 110 10.99 -8.14 23.29
N GLN A 111 11.37 -6.92 22.92
CA GLN A 111 12.75 -6.56 22.63
C GLN A 111 13.42 -6.02 23.89
N GLU A 112 14.47 -6.69 24.36
CA GLU A 112 15.12 -6.37 25.65
C GLU A 112 15.66 -4.93 25.72
N SER A 113 16.20 -4.41 24.62
CA SER A 113 16.70 -3.03 24.56
C SER A 113 15.59 -1.99 24.80
N ILE A 114 14.37 -2.27 24.32
CA ILE A 114 13.22 -1.36 24.44
C ILE A 114 12.57 -1.52 25.80
N LYS A 115 12.48 -2.76 26.28
CA LYS A 115 12.06 -3.05 27.65
C LYS A 115 12.90 -2.29 28.66
N LYS A 116 14.23 -2.32 28.53
CA LYS A 116 15.15 -1.56 29.39
C LYS A 116 14.87 -0.05 29.33
N LEU A 117 14.74 0.49 28.12
CA LEU A 117 14.45 1.91 27.91
C LEU A 117 13.09 2.33 28.51
N ASN A 118 12.05 1.52 28.35
CA ASN A 118 10.74 1.76 28.94
C ASN A 118 10.79 1.68 30.47
N ASN A 119 11.46 0.68 31.03
CA ASN A 119 11.60 0.52 32.47
C ASN A 119 12.39 1.66 33.12
N GLU A 120 13.48 2.09 32.50
CA GLU A 120 14.24 3.28 32.94
C GLU A 120 13.37 4.54 32.93
N PHE A 121 12.58 4.73 31.86
CA PHE A 121 11.67 5.85 31.73
C PHE A 121 10.56 5.82 32.80
N LEU A 122 9.93 4.66 33.02
CA LEU A 122 8.88 4.48 34.03
C LEU A 122 9.42 4.72 35.45
N ALA A 123 10.61 4.18 35.76
CA ALA A 123 11.27 4.40 37.04
C ALA A 123 11.59 5.89 37.31
N LEU A 124 11.90 6.67 36.26
CA LEU A 124 12.08 8.13 36.41
C LEU A 124 10.76 8.82 36.74
N VAL A 125 9.66 8.46 36.07
CA VAL A 125 8.33 9.04 36.35
C VAL A 125 7.90 8.75 37.79
N GLU A 126 8.06 7.50 38.25
CA GLU A 126 7.77 7.11 39.63
C GLU A 126 8.70 7.81 40.63
N GLY A 127 10.01 7.82 40.35
CA GLY A 127 11.01 8.44 41.21
C GLY A 127 10.85 9.95 41.36
N ILE A 128 10.34 10.67 40.35
CA ILE A 128 9.98 12.09 40.45
C ILE A 128 8.86 12.28 41.48
N HIS A 129 7.84 11.42 41.41
CA HIS A 129 6.71 11.50 42.33
C HIS A 129 7.12 11.17 43.77
N GLU A 130 7.98 10.16 43.96
CA GLU A 130 8.50 9.78 45.29
C GLU A 130 9.32 10.91 45.93
N ASP A 131 10.21 11.55 45.16
CA ASP A 131 11.00 12.68 45.64
C ASP A 131 10.09 13.88 45.96
N PHE A 132 9.07 14.12 45.14
CA PHE A 132 8.08 15.16 45.39
C PHE A 132 7.33 14.92 46.70
N GLU A 133 6.81 13.71 46.94
CA GLU A 133 6.10 13.35 48.18
C GLU A 133 7.01 13.37 49.42
N SER A 134 8.32 13.24 49.22
CA SER A 134 9.35 13.35 50.25
C SER A 134 9.82 14.79 50.49
N ALA A 135 9.25 15.77 49.79
CA ALA A 135 9.66 17.18 49.79
C ALA A 135 11.12 17.41 49.35
N GLU A 136 11.72 16.48 48.61
CA GLU A 136 13.07 16.57 48.05
C GLU A 136 13.03 17.19 46.64
N PHE A 137 12.54 18.43 46.56
CA PHE A 137 12.23 19.08 45.29
C PHE A 137 13.43 19.21 44.33
N SER A 138 14.64 19.42 44.85
CA SER A 138 15.84 19.49 44.01
C SER A 138 16.14 18.17 43.29
N LYS A 139 15.94 17.01 43.95
CA LYS A 139 16.13 15.69 43.31
C LYS A 139 15.04 15.42 42.29
N SER A 140 13.80 15.81 42.61
CA SER A 140 12.69 15.76 41.65
C SER A 140 12.99 16.57 40.39
N GLU A 141 13.54 17.78 40.52
CA GLU A 141 13.93 18.62 39.37
C GLU A 141 15.05 18.01 38.53
N GLU A 142 16.08 17.44 39.16
CA GLU A 142 17.16 16.72 38.47
C GLU A 142 16.63 15.51 37.67
N LYS A 143 15.73 14.72 38.29
CA LYS A 143 15.07 13.60 37.61
C LYS A 143 14.18 14.07 36.47
N ILE A 144 13.54 15.24 36.58
CA ILE A 144 12.75 15.83 35.48
C ILE A 144 13.65 16.12 34.27
N GLU A 145 14.85 16.69 34.46
CA GLU A 145 15.78 16.93 33.34
C GLU A 145 16.22 15.61 32.68
N THR A 146 16.48 14.59 33.50
CA THR A 146 16.80 13.24 33.02
C THR A 146 15.61 12.62 32.27
N LEU A 147 14.38 12.79 32.77
CA LEU A 147 13.15 12.33 32.13
C LEU A 147 12.97 12.99 30.77
N ILE A 148 13.22 14.31 30.64
CA ILE A 148 13.13 15.02 29.36
C ILE A 148 14.11 14.40 28.35
N SER A 149 15.34 14.12 28.76
CA SER A 149 16.32 13.46 27.89
C SER A 149 15.86 12.07 27.44
N LYS A 150 15.45 11.21 28.39
CA LYS A 150 14.98 9.85 28.11
C LYS A 150 13.69 9.82 27.28
N SER A 151 12.80 10.79 27.48
CA SER A 151 11.59 10.97 26.68
C SER A 151 11.93 11.13 25.20
N ARG A 152 13.01 11.86 24.85
CA ARG A 152 13.43 12.02 23.45
C ARG A 152 13.85 10.68 22.84
N GLU A 153 14.51 9.81 23.60
CA GLU A 153 14.90 8.47 23.14
C GLU A 153 13.66 7.60 22.86
N VAL A 154 12.72 7.54 23.82
CA VAL A 154 11.44 6.82 23.68
C VAL A 154 10.67 7.31 22.46
N LEU A 155 10.48 8.63 22.35
CA LEU A 155 9.75 9.25 21.25
C LEU A 155 10.45 9.02 19.91
N LYS A 156 11.78 8.99 19.87
CA LYS A 156 12.54 8.73 18.64
C LYS A 156 12.38 7.29 18.18
N TYR A 157 12.42 6.34 19.10
CA TYR A 157 12.18 4.94 18.80
C TYR A 157 10.77 4.74 18.22
N GLU A 158 9.76 5.30 18.89
CA GLU A 158 8.37 5.18 18.47
C GLU A 158 8.09 5.89 17.14
N TRP A 159 8.73 7.04 16.91
CA TRP A 159 8.69 7.72 15.63
C TRP A 159 9.24 6.87 14.49
N ASN A 160 10.40 6.24 14.69
CA ASN A 160 10.98 5.36 13.67
C ASN A 160 10.05 4.16 13.40
N ARG A 161 9.44 3.59 14.45
CA ARG A 161 8.45 2.51 14.34
C ARG A 161 7.21 2.92 13.55
N ALA A 162 6.72 4.15 13.75
CA ALA A 162 5.59 4.70 13.00
C ALA A 162 5.95 4.99 11.53
N ARG A 163 7.13 5.54 11.27
CA ARG A 163 7.61 5.91 9.93
C ARG A 163 7.91 4.68 9.06
N ASP A 164 8.55 3.67 9.64
CA ASP A 164 9.06 2.53 8.87
C ASP A 164 7.94 1.55 8.48
N GLY A 165 6.73 1.72 9.06
CA GLY A 165 5.51 0.99 8.71
C GLY A 165 5.50 -0.48 9.11
N GLU A 166 4.42 -1.20 8.80
CA GLU A 166 4.39 -2.65 9.02
C GLU A 166 5.18 -3.38 7.92
N ARG A 167 5.95 -4.41 8.32
CA ARG A 167 6.67 -5.26 7.37
C ARG A 167 5.73 -5.85 6.30
N GLY A 168 4.48 -6.14 6.67
CA GLY A 168 3.44 -6.66 5.78
C GLY A 168 3.16 -5.77 4.58
N TYR A 169 3.12 -4.45 4.75
CA TYR A 169 2.93 -3.50 3.65
C TYR A 169 4.05 -3.56 2.62
N ARG A 170 5.30 -3.63 3.09
CA ARG A 170 6.48 -3.73 2.22
C ARG A 170 6.42 -4.98 1.35
N TYR A 171 5.98 -6.11 1.92
CA TYR A 171 5.78 -7.35 1.16
C TYR A 171 4.60 -7.26 0.21
N ALA A 172 3.45 -6.76 0.66
CA ALA A 172 2.24 -6.63 -0.17
C ALA A 172 2.50 -5.75 -1.40
N LYS A 173 3.22 -4.63 -1.23
CA LYS A 173 3.62 -3.74 -2.32
C LYS A 173 4.50 -4.46 -3.35
N ASN A 174 5.52 -5.20 -2.89
CA ASN A 174 6.45 -5.89 -3.78
C ASN A 174 5.78 -7.03 -4.54
N ILE A 175 4.94 -7.83 -3.86
CA ILE A 175 4.17 -8.92 -4.49
C ILE A 175 3.24 -8.34 -5.56
N ALA A 176 2.51 -7.27 -5.23
CA ALA A 176 1.58 -6.66 -6.16
C ALA A 176 2.28 -6.13 -7.43
N LEU A 177 3.47 -5.53 -7.28
CA LEU A 177 4.27 -5.05 -8.40
C LEU A 177 4.71 -6.22 -9.30
N ILE A 178 5.17 -7.32 -8.71
CA ILE A 178 5.55 -8.54 -9.45
C ILE A 178 4.34 -9.11 -10.20
N THR A 179 3.18 -9.24 -9.55
CA THR A 179 1.99 -9.82 -10.19
C THR A 179 1.46 -8.96 -11.33
N VAL A 180 1.49 -7.63 -11.20
CA VAL A 180 1.14 -6.71 -12.29
C VAL A 180 2.13 -6.84 -13.45
N ALA A 181 3.44 -6.87 -13.16
CA ALA A 181 4.46 -7.03 -14.19
C ALA A 181 4.32 -8.36 -14.95
N LEU A 182 4.06 -9.47 -14.25
CA LEU A 182 3.79 -10.78 -14.86
C LEU A 182 2.52 -10.77 -15.71
N SER A 183 1.46 -10.12 -15.25
CA SER A 183 0.20 -10.01 -15.99
C SER A 183 0.37 -9.22 -17.29
N ILE A 184 1.13 -8.12 -17.26
CA ILE A 184 1.45 -7.33 -18.44
C ILE A 184 2.36 -8.13 -19.40
N ALA A 185 3.41 -8.78 -18.88
CA ALA A 185 4.30 -9.60 -19.70
C ALA A 185 3.55 -10.75 -20.39
N PHE A 186 2.62 -11.41 -19.68
CA PHE A 186 1.75 -12.43 -20.25
C PHE A 186 0.91 -11.88 -21.42
N LEU A 187 0.26 -10.73 -21.23
CA LEU A 187 -0.52 -10.09 -22.30
C LEU A 187 0.35 -9.72 -23.52
N VAL A 188 1.57 -9.23 -23.30
CA VAL A 188 2.52 -8.92 -24.38
C VAL A 188 2.93 -10.18 -25.15
N ILE A 189 3.23 -11.28 -24.46
CA ILE A 189 3.59 -12.57 -25.10
C ILE A 189 2.42 -13.09 -25.93
N VAL A 190 1.20 -13.06 -25.40
CA VAL A 190 -0.01 -13.46 -26.11
C VAL A 190 -0.23 -12.61 -27.37
N ALA A 191 0.01 -11.29 -27.29
CA ALA A 191 -0.07 -10.40 -28.44
C ALA A 191 1.00 -10.71 -29.51
N ILE A 192 2.25 -10.96 -29.12
CA ILE A 192 3.33 -11.33 -30.04
C ILE A 192 3.01 -12.65 -30.76
N LEU A 193 2.50 -13.66 -30.04
CA LEU A 193 2.11 -14.94 -30.63
C LEU A 193 0.97 -14.82 -31.65
N LYS A 194 0.06 -13.84 -31.48
CA LYS A 194 -0.98 -13.52 -32.46
C LYS A 194 -0.44 -12.85 -33.72
N ILE A 195 0.60 -12.01 -33.57
CA ILE A 195 1.16 -11.20 -34.66
C ILE A 195 2.29 -11.94 -35.41
N SER A 196 2.87 -12.99 -34.82
CA SER A 196 3.97 -13.74 -35.43
C SER A 196 3.54 -14.40 -36.76
N PRO A 197 4.13 -14.00 -37.90
CA PRO A 197 3.81 -14.60 -39.18
C PRO A 197 4.32 -16.04 -39.19
N ALA A 198 3.45 -16.99 -39.53
CA ALA A 198 3.88 -18.33 -39.88
C ALA A 198 4.99 -18.23 -40.95
N ALA A 199 6.15 -18.85 -40.69
CA ALA A 199 7.27 -18.88 -41.63
C ALA A 199 6.79 -19.30 -43.03
N PRO A 200 7.28 -18.67 -44.11
CA PRO A 200 6.93 -19.07 -45.46
C PRO A 200 7.45 -20.50 -45.66
N VAL A 201 6.55 -21.45 -45.85
CA VAL A 201 6.89 -22.80 -46.25
C VAL A 201 7.42 -22.72 -47.68
N ASP A 202 8.72 -22.96 -47.84
CA ASP A 202 9.38 -23.12 -49.13
C ASP A 202 8.67 -24.19 -49.97
N GLN A 203 7.98 -23.78 -51.04
CA GLN A 203 7.53 -24.68 -52.08
C GLN A 203 8.73 -25.05 -52.97
N LYS A 204 9.37 -26.18 -52.71
CA LYS A 204 10.27 -26.85 -53.67
C LYS A 204 9.63 -28.12 -54.24
N THR A 205 9.22 -28.01 -55.52
CA THR A 205 9.29 -29.00 -56.63
C THR A 205 8.64 -30.40 -56.50
N THR A 206 7.47 -30.51 -57.18
CA THR A 206 6.79 -31.56 -57.99
C THR A 206 7.39 -32.99 -58.14
N PRO A 207 6.56 -34.06 -58.34
CA PRO A 207 6.00 -34.34 -59.69
C PRO A 207 4.55 -34.91 -59.76
N THR A 208 3.83 -34.43 -60.79
CA THR A 208 2.99 -35.16 -61.77
C THR A 208 1.90 -36.14 -61.32
N VAL A 209 0.63 -35.70 -61.42
CA VAL A 209 -0.50 -36.50 -61.94
C VAL A 209 -1.41 -35.60 -62.82
N GLU A 210 -1.05 -35.39 -64.07
CA GLU A 210 -2.02 -35.27 -65.18
C GLU A 210 -2.20 -36.71 -65.70
N PRO A 211 -3.41 -37.27 -65.98
CA PRO A 211 -4.41 -36.64 -66.85
C PRO A 211 -5.87 -37.18 -66.66
N LEU A 212 -6.79 -36.46 -66.01
CA LEU A 212 -8.22 -36.84 -66.03
C LEU A 212 -9.18 -35.71 -66.43
N LYS A 213 -8.75 -34.44 -66.42
CA LYS A 213 -9.61 -33.30 -66.75
C LYS A 213 -9.59 -32.85 -68.22
N LYS A 214 -8.62 -33.31 -69.03
CA LYS A 214 -8.55 -32.95 -70.46
C LYS A 214 -9.45 -33.83 -71.35
N ALA A 215 -9.85 -35.02 -70.91
CA ALA A 215 -10.76 -35.89 -71.66
C ALA A 215 -12.24 -35.45 -71.56
N GLU A 216 -12.65 -34.84 -70.44
CA GLU A 216 -14.03 -34.37 -70.26
C GLU A 216 -14.34 -33.07 -71.02
N GLN A 217 -13.31 -32.27 -71.34
CA GLN A 217 -13.48 -31.00 -72.06
C GLN A 217 -13.54 -31.16 -73.59
N SER A 218 -12.98 -32.24 -74.16
CA SER A 218 -13.09 -32.51 -75.60
C SER A 218 -14.45 -33.09 -75.99
N VAL A 219 -15.04 -33.96 -75.15
CA VAL A 219 -16.34 -34.61 -75.43
C VAL A 219 -17.51 -33.61 -75.41
N ASN A 220 -17.49 -32.65 -74.48
CA ASN A 220 -18.56 -31.64 -74.37
C ASN A 220 -18.56 -30.58 -75.49
N LYS A 221 -17.44 -30.43 -76.21
CA LYS A 221 -17.33 -29.45 -77.31
C LYS A 221 -17.87 -30.02 -78.64
N GLU A 222 -17.86 -31.34 -78.81
CA GLU A 222 -18.39 -32.01 -80.00
C GLU A 222 -19.92 -32.15 -79.98
N TYR A 223 -20.54 -32.33 -78.81
CA TYR A 223 -22.00 -32.50 -78.69
C TYR A 223 -22.80 -31.21 -78.97
N ASN A 224 -22.22 -30.03 -78.70
CA ASN A 224 -22.91 -28.75 -78.88
C ASN A 224 -22.89 -28.18 -80.31
N ASN A 225 -22.13 -28.79 -81.24
CA ASN A 225 -22.08 -28.34 -82.64
C ASN A 225 -23.05 -29.10 -83.56
N SER A 226 -23.80 -30.09 -83.06
CA SER A 226 -24.68 -30.94 -83.87
C SER A 226 -26.15 -30.47 -83.96
N LEU A 227 -26.53 -29.35 -83.34
CA LEU A 227 -27.93 -28.89 -83.23
C LEU A 227 -28.16 -27.46 -83.74
N LYS A 228 -27.72 -27.15 -84.97
CA LYS A 228 -28.17 -25.95 -85.71
C LYS A 228 -29.13 -26.34 -86.84
N PRO A 229 -30.39 -25.83 -86.87
CA PRO A 229 -31.28 -25.96 -88.03
C PRO A 229 -30.93 -24.95 -89.14
N PRO A 230 -31.35 -25.19 -90.40
CA PRO A 230 -30.86 -24.48 -91.57
C PRO A 230 -31.57 -23.15 -91.88
N VAL A 231 -30.85 -22.36 -92.68
CA VAL A 231 -31.05 -20.98 -93.14
C VAL A 231 -32.32 -20.79 -94.00
N GLN A 232 -33.00 -19.65 -93.84
CA GLN A 232 -33.93 -19.09 -94.84
C GLN A 232 -33.47 -17.71 -95.32
N HIS A 233 -33.47 -17.53 -96.64
CA HIS A 233 -33.21 -16.28 -97.38
C HIS A 233 -34.45 -15.37 -97.45
N VAL A 234 -34.20 -14.09 -97.79
CA VAL A 234 -35.03 -13.04 -98.45
C VAL A 234 -34.87 -11.74 -97.63
N GLY A 235 -34.61 -10.52 -98.12
CA GLY A 235 -34.40 -9.91 -99.45
C GLY A 235 -34.09 -8.41 -99.22
N VAL A 236 -33.31 -7.82 -100.12
CA VAL A 236 -32.90 -6.38 -100.22
C VAL A 236 -34.11 -5.57 -100.78
N PRO A 237 -34.35 -4.25 -100.55
CA PRO A 237 -33.47 -3.08 -100.81
C PRO A 237 -33.68 -1.90 -99.82
N SER A 238 -33.08 -0.70 -99.86
CA SER A 238 -32.23 0.10 -100.76
C SER A 238 -31.73 1.32 -99.95
N LYS A 239 -30.49 1.75 -100.23
CA LYS A 239 -29.87 3.07 -99.93
C LYS A 239 -30.68 4.24 -100.56
N PRO A 240 -30.43 5.57 -100.30
CA PRO A 240 -29.10 6.23 -100.13
C PRO A 240 -29.00 7.45 -99.16
N VAL A 241 -27.80 7.71 -98.59
CA VAL A 241 -26.85 8.86 -98.81
C VAL A 241 -27.36 10.24 -98.32
N ALA A 242 -26.89 10.76 -97.17
CA ALA A 242 -25.77 11.71 -96.92
C ALA A 242 -26.00 13.14 -97.48
N PRO A 243 -25.50 14.21 -96.84
CA PRO A 243 -24.07 14.47 -96.64
C PRO A 243 -23.60 14.52 -95.18
#